data_AF-A0A1G9QYY4-F1
#
_entry.id   AF-A0A1G9QYY4-F1
#
_cell.length_a   1.000
_cell.length_b   1.000
_cell.length_c   1.000
_cell.angle_alpha   90.00
_cell.angle_beta   90.00
_cell.angle_gamma   90.00
#
_symmetry.space_group_name_H-M   'P 1'
#
loop_
_entity.id
_entity.type
_entity.pdbx_description
1 polymer ?
#
loop_
_entity_poly.entity_id
_entity_poly.type
_entity_poly.pdbx_seq_one_letter_code
_entity_poly.pdbx_strand_id
1 'polypeptide(L)'
;MTETIKDKVRAFVIENFLFGDTSYDLADGASLIENDIIDSTGVLELVAFIEDQFGIAMADADIVPANLDSLARISAFIEAKAGVPATA
;
A
#
# COMPACT_ATOMS: atom_id res chain seq x y z
N MET A 1 14.97 -14.22 -0.47
CA MET A 1 13.82 -13.94 0.40
C MET A 1 12.76 -13.34 -0.52
N THR A 2 11.55 -13.88 -0.53
CA THR A 2 10.50 -13.45 -1.47
C THR A 2 9.90 -12.16 -0.92
N GLU A 3 10.31 -11.01 -1.45
CA GLU A 3 9.65 -9.74 -1.12
C GLU A 3 8.19 -9.81 -1.57
N THR A 4 7.27 -9.67 -0.63
CA THR A 4 5.85 -9.63 -0.95
C THR A 4 5.44 -8.22 -1.34
N ILE A 5 4.26 -8.09 -1.99
CA ILE A 5 3.68 -6.79 -2.32
C ILE A 5 3.59 -5.89 -1.09
N LYS A 6 3.27 -6.49 0.07
CA LYS A 6 3.22 -5.82 1.37
C LYS A 6 4.56 -5.20 1.76
N ASP A 7 5.66 -5.92 1.61
CA ASP A 7 6.99 -5.41 1.95
C ASP A 7 7.35 -4.18 1.11
N LYS A 8 7.05 -4.21 -0.18
CA LYS A 8 7.29 -3.07 -1.08
C LYS A 8 6.48 -1.84 -0.68
N VAL A 9 5.19 -2.03 -0.43
CA VAL A 9 4.30 -0.94 0.00
C VAL A 9 4.72 -0.43 1.38
N ARG A 10 5.07 -1.31 2.31
CA ARG A 10 5.58 -0.95 3.64
C ARG A 10 6.85 -0.12 3.53
N ALA A 11 7.83 -0.54 2.73
CA ALA A 11 9.07 0.19 2.52
C ALA A 11 8.79 1.59 1.94
N PHE A 12 7.93 1.67 0.91
CA PHE A 12 7.50 2.95 0.34
C PHE A 12 6.86 3.86 1.39
N VAL A 13 5.96 3.31 2.21
CA VAL A 13 5.29 4.09 3.26
C VAL A 13 6.29 4.57 4.31
N ILE A 14 7.21 3.71 4.73
CA ILE A 14 8.22 4.07 5.73
C ILE A 14 9.14 5.16 5.21
N GLU A 15 9.63 5.03 3.97
CA GLU A 15 10.55 6.02 3.37
C GLU A 15 9.86 7.36 3.08
N ASN A 16 8.63 7.35 2.55
CA ASN A 16 7.95 8.58 2.11
C ASN A 16 7.15 9.26 3.24
N PHE A 17 6.53 8.50 4.14
CA PHE A 17 5.66 9.06 5.19
C PHE A 17 6.29 9.03 6.59
N LEU A 18 7.01 7.95 6.94
CA LEU A 18 7.68 7.84 8.25
C LEU A 18 9.13 8.37 8.21
N PHE A 19 9.60 8.93 7.10
CA PHE A 19 10.97 9.44 6.93
C PHE A 19 12.05 8.41 7.31
N GLY A 20 11.80 7.13 7.09
CA GLY A 20 12.69 6.03 7.47
C GLY A 20 12.57 5.59 8.92
N ASP A 21 11.58 6.06 9.68
CA ASP A 21 11.34 5.62 11.05
C ASP A 21 10.79 4.19 11.06
N THR A 22 11.72 3.26 11.28
CA THR A 22 11.44 1.82 11.43
C THR A 22 11.03 1.43 12.85
N SER A 23 10.98 2.40 13.77
CA SER A 23 10.50 2.17 15.15
C SER A 23 8.98 2.02 15.19
N TYR A 24 8.29 2.51 14.16
CA TYR A 24 6.86 2.35 14.00
C TYR A 24 6.54 0.96 13.43
N ASP A 25 5.97 0.09 14.27
CA ASP A 25 5.55 -1.24 13.84
C ASP A 25 4.25 -1.15 13.03
N LEU A 26 4.40 -0.94 11.72
CA LEU A 26 3.29 -0.88 10.79
C LEU A 26 2.75 -2.29 10.50
N ALA A 27 1.91 -2.83 11.38
CA ALA A 27 1.31 -4.15 11.20
C ALA A 27 0.50 -4.25 9.89
N ASP A 28 0.36 -5.46 9.34
CA ASP A 28 -0.33 -5.66 8.05
C ASP A 28 -1.77 -5.12 8.02
N GLY A 29 -2.45 -5.20 9.16
CA GLY A 29 -3.82 -4.69 9.36
C GLY A 29 -3.87 -3.34 10.06
N ALA A 30 -2.74 -2.64 10.24
CA ALA A 30 -2.72 -1.31 10.82
C ALA A 30 -3.28 -0.30 9.83
N SER A 31 -4.16 0.57 10.33
CA SER A 31 -4.80 1.62 9.55
C SER A 31 -3.86 2.79 9.33
N LEU A 32 -3.32 2.92 8.12
CA LEU A 32 -2.45 4.00 7.66
C LEU A 32 -3.10 5.38 7.83
N ILE A 33 -4.42 5.46 7.63
CA ILE A 33 -5.17 6.71 7.71
C ILE A 33 -5.49 7.03 9.17
N GLU A 34 -6.02 6.07 9.94
CA GLU A 34 -6.31 6.30 11.37
C GLU A 34 -5.06 6.57 12.22
N ASN A 35 -3.90 6.08 11.79
CA ASN A 35 -2.63 6.37 12.45
C ASN A 35 -1.96 7.65 11.93
N ASP A 36 -2.64 8.46 11.12
CA ASP A 36 -2.11 9.72 10.56
C ASP A 36 -0.80 9.52 9.75
N ILE A 37 -0.59 8.32 9.21
CA ILE A 37 0.60 7.98 8.41
C ILE A 37 0.40 8.46 6.98
N ILE A 38 -0.77 8.19 6.42
CA ILE A 38 -1.15 8.65 5.09
C ILE A 38 -2.22 9.72 5.20
N ASP A 39 -1.93 10.85 4.58
CA ASP A 39 -2.87 11.93 4.37
C ASP A 39 -3.54 11.80 2.98
N SER A 40 -4.53 12.65 2.74
CA SER A 40 -5.23 12.78 1.46
C SER A 40 -4.31 12.95 0.25
N THR A 41 -3.17 13.63 0.41
CA THR A 41 -2.13 13.76 -0.63
C THR A 41 -1.29 12.49 -0.78
N GLY A 42 -0.97 11.83 0.34
CA GLY A 42 -0.18 10.60 0.35
C GLY A 42 -0.86 9.43 -0.34
N VAL A 43 -2.20 9.41 -0.30
CA VAL A 43 -3.01 8.45 -1.06
C VAL A 43 -2.70 8.52 -2.56
N LEU A 44 -2.61 9.73 -3.13
CA LEU A 44 -2.33 9.90 -4.56
C LEU A 44 -0.92 9.44 -4.94
N GLU A 45 0.07 9.71 -4.07
CA GLU A 45 1.45 9.23 -4.28
C GLU A 45 1.54 7.71 -4.19
N LEU A 46 0.84 7.11 -3.23
CA LEU A 46 0.74 5.66 -3.09
C LEU A 46 0.09 5.04 -4.33
N VAL A 47 -1.00 5.63 -4.82
CA VAL A 47 -1.66 5.18 -6.06
C VAL A 47 -0.66 5.24 -7.21
N ALA A 48 0.00 6.38 -7.45
CA ALA A 48 0.97 6.53 -8.53
C ALA A 48 2.12 5.52 -8.42
N PHE A 49 2.63 5.27 -7.21
CA PHE A 49 3.64 4.24 -6.96
C PHE A 49 3.14 2.84 -7.33
N ILE A 50 1.91 2.50 -6.95
CA ILE A 50 1.31 1.20 -7.26
C ILE A 50 1.12 1.03 -8.78
N GLU A 51 0.61 2.06 -9.45
CA GLU A 51 0.40 2.05 -10.90
C GLU A 51 1.74 1.90 -11.64
N ASP A 52 2.78 2.61 -11.22
CA ASP A 52 4.12 2.54 -11.80
C ASP A 52 4.81 1.20 -11.52
N GLN A 53 4.80 0.73 -10.26
CA GLN A 53 5.51 -0.49 -9.87
C GLN A 53 4.85 -1.78 -10.34
N PHE A 54 3.52 -1.82 -10.37
CA PHE A 54 2.77 -3.03 -10.70
C PHE A 54 2.09 -2.95 -12.07
N GLY A 55 2.09 -1.80 -12.73
CA GLY A 55 1.44 -1.61 -14.02
C GLY A 55 -0.08 -1.75 -13.96
N ILE A 56 -0.69 -1.52 -12.80
CA ILE A 56 -2.14 -1.60 -12.62
C ILE A 56 -2.77 -0.22 -12.74
N ALA A 57 -4.00 -0.14 -13.23
CA ALA A 57 -4.76 1.11 -13.24
C ALA A 57 -5.74 1.14 -12.07
N MET A 58 -5.63 2.15 -11.20
CA MET A 58 -6.59 2.45 -10.14
C MET A 58 -7.59 3.50 -10.63
N ALA A 59 -8.88 3.18 -10.53
CA ALA A 59 -9.92 4.18 -10.78
C ALA A 59 -10.15 5.02 -9.51
N ASP A 60 -10.69 6.23 -9.64
CA ASP A 60 -11.07 7.07 -8.48
C ASP A 60 -11.96 6.33 -7.47
N ALA A 61 -12.80 5.41 -7.94
CA ALA A 61 -13.64 4.57 -7.09
C ALA A 61 -12.85 3.53 -6.26
N ASP A 62 -11.66 3.15 -6.70
CA ASP A 62 -10.74 2.27 -5.98
C ASP A 62 -9.92 3.05 -4.94
N ILE A 63 -9.75 4.36 -5.14
CA ILE A 63 -9.02 5.28 -4.25
C ILE A 63 -9.91 5.65 -3.05
N VAL A 64 -10.18 4.65 -2.22
CA VAL A 64 -10.98 4.79 -1.01
C VAL A 64 -10.22 4.23 0.19
N PRO A 65 -10.45 4.76 1.40
CA PRO A 65 -9.92 4.17 2.63
C PRO A 65 -10.22 2.67 2.71
N ALA A 66 -11.40 2.25 2.24
CA ALA A 66 -11.75 0.84 2.23
C ALA A 66 -10.77 -0.08 1.47
N ASN A 67 -9.94 0.43 0.55
CA ASN A 67 -8.90 -0.33 -0.15
C ASN A 67 -7.48 0.07 0.27
N LEU A 68 -7.27 1.32 0.67
CA LEU A 68 -5.96 1.91 0.93
C LEU A 68 -5.65 2.13 2.42
N ASP A 69 -6.57 1.79 3.31
CA ASP A 69 -6.40 2.00 4.74
C ASP A 69 -5.33 1.11 5.35
N SER A 70 -5.02 -0.07 4.80
CA SER A 70 -3.98 -0.95 5.37
C SER A 70 -3.20 -1.71 4.30
N LEU A 71 -1.97 -2.11 4.66
CA LEU A 71 -1.08 -2.90 3.80
C LEU A 71 -1.74 -4.19 3.29
N ALA A 72 -2.52 -4.85 4.15
CA ALA A 72 -3.26 -6.06 3.79
C ALA A 72 -4.30 -5.80 2.68
N ARG A 73 -5.01 -4.66 2.72
CA ARG A 73 -6.00 -4.32 1.70
C ARG A 73 -5.34 -3.88 0.40
N ILE A 74 -4.29 -3.07 0.49
CA ILE A 74 -3.51 -2.64 -0.68
C ILE A 74 -2.92 -3.84 -1.40
N SER A 75 -2.25 -4.73 -0.67
CA SER A 75 -1.68 -5.96 -1.25
C SER A 75 -2.75 -6.84 -1.88
N ALA A 76 -3.86 -7.12 -1.18
CA ALA A 76 -4.94 -7.92 -1.75
C ALA A 76 -5.54 -7.29 -3.02
N PHE A 77 -5.67 -5.96 -3.05
CA PHE A 77 -6.14 -5.24 -4.24
C PHE A 77 -5.16 -5.38 -5.41
N ILE A 78 -3.86 -5.19 -5.15
CA ILE A 78 -2.82 -5.33 -6.17
C ILE A 78 -2.74 -6.77 -6.67
N GLU A 79 -2.79 -7.77 -5.79
CA GLU A 79 -2.81 -9.19 -6.18
C GLU A 79 -4.01 -9.50 -7.08
N ALA A 80 -5.20 -9.00 -6.72
CA ALA A 80 -6.40 -9.18 -7.53
C ALA A 80 -6.30 -8.52 -8.92
N LYS A 81 -5.70 -7.32 -9.01
CA LYS A 81 -5.53 -6.57 -10.27
C LYS A 81 -4.39 -7.08 -11.15
N ALA A 82 -3.26 -7.41 -10.54
CA ALA A 82 -2.07 -7.88 -11.24
C ALA A 82 -2.26 -9.31 -11.79
N GLY A 83 -3.35 -9.99 -11.41
CA GLY A 83 -3.64 -11.35 -11.85
C GLY A 83 -2.58 -12.36 -11.40
N VAL A 84 -1.74 -11.98 -10.42
CA VAL A 84 -0.79 -12.88 -9.78
C VAL A 84 -1.64 -13.80 -8.93
N PRO A 85 -1.78 -15.09 -9.29
CA PRO A 85 -2.47 -16.02 -8.41
C PRO A 85 -1.64 -16.05 -7.14
N ALA A 86 -2.27 -15.79 -5.99
CA ALA A 86 -1.72 -16.15 -4.69
C ALA A 86 -1.43 -17.65 -4.75
N THR A 87 -0.21 -17.99 -5.16
CA THR A 87 0.19 -19.35 -5.43
C THR A 87 0.59 -19.92 -4.08
N ALA A 88 -0.40 -20.57 -3.46
CA ALA A 88 -0.38 -21.68 -2.50
C ALA A 88 0.80 -21.76 -1.52
#